data_AF-A0A960UNX9-F1
#
_entry.id   AF-A0A960UNX9-F1
#
_cell.length_a   1.000
_cell.length_b   1.000
_cell.length_c   1.000
_cell.angle_alpha   90.00
_cell.angle_beta   90.00
_cell.angle_gamma   90.00
#
_symmetry.space_group_name_H-M   'P 1'
#
loop_
_entity.id
_entity.type
_entity.pdbx_description
1 polymer ?
#
loop_
_entity_poly.entity_id
_entity_poly.type
_entity_poly.pdbx_seq_one_letter_code
_entity_poly.pdbx_strand_id
1 'polypeptide(L)'
;MNRASQKWPLAALLLACAVVAGAPLHSEKESNPDKGPKMMEYTARAKITLGDDRSVKGKSTFQAPETFIFQHNRDGVLYEKTIHAKDVRALHFEKWKPVKVGENKEGDVYRFEVTSFQIELKDGYTLQVNNGIPAFWQSFVLENDNGRVRFFTYWMDLLKKDSGKWFTGMEGPASGERSFCHKDVIRSIEFFVD
;
A
#
# COMPACT_ATOMS: atom_id res chain seq x y z
N MET A 1 14.00 -43.57 -49.47
CA MET A 1 15.45 -43.32 -49.23
C MET A 1 15.54 -42.33 -48.07
N ASN A 2 15.53 -42.79 -46.81
CA ASN A 2 16.71 -43.06 -45.97
C ASN A 2 17.83 -42.01 -46.06
N ARG A 3 18.00 -41.19 -45.00
CA ARG A 3 19.11 -41.35 -44.05
C ARG A 3 18.91 -40.51 -42.78
N ALA A 4 18.99 -41.21 -41.66
CA ALA A 4 19.14 -40.68 -40.31
C ALA A 4 20.64 -40.45 -39.98
N SER A 5 20.90 -39.61 -38.98
CA SER A 5 22.15 -39.50 -38.19
C SER A 5 21.80 -38.64 -36.96
N GLN A 6 21.48 -39.14 -35.75
CA GLN A 6 22.18 -40.02 -34.78
C GLN A 6 23.17 -39.24 -33.88
N LYS A 7 22.72 -38.78 -32.68
CA LYS A 7 23.10 -39.23 -31.29
C LYS A 7 24.40 -38.57 -30.73
N TRP A 8 24.64 -38.20 -29.46
CA TRP A 8 24.07 -38.52 -28.13
C TRP A 8 24.53 -37.53 -26.99
N PRO A 9 24.07 -37.69 -25.73
CA PRO A 9 24.06 -36.68 -24.66
C PRO A 9 25.24 -36.80 -23.66
N LEU A 10 25.40 -35.80 -22.79
CA LEU A 10 26.22 -35.90 -21.57
C LEU A 10 25.31 -35.90 -20.34
N ALA A 11 25.29 -37.06 -19.67
CA ALA A 11 24.84 -37.21 -18.30
C ALA A 11 25.94 -36.73 -17.34
N ALA A 12 25.55 -36.13 -16.23
CA ALA A 12 26.40 -36.02 -15.06
C ALA A 12 25.63 -36.58 -13.84
N LEU A 13 26.20 -37.65 -13.29
CA LEU A 13 25.87 -38.31 -12.03
C LEU A 13 25.89 -37.32 -10.86
N LEU A 14 25.06 -37.58 -9.85
CA LEU A 14 25.49 -37.61 -8.46
C LEU A 14 24.66 -38.64 -7.69
N LEU A 15 25.38 -39.57 -7.05
CA LEU A 15 24.90 -40.74 -6.33
C LEU A 15 25.20 -40.59 -4.83
N ALA A 16 24.22 -41.00 -4.02
CA ALA A 16 24.31 -41.59 -2.66
C ALA A 16 24.86 -40.75 -1.48
N CYS A 17 24.10 -40.70 -0.39
CA CYS A 17 24.23 -41.68 0.71
C CYS A 17 23.13 -41.50 1.77
N ALA A 18 22.82 -42.58 2.49
CA ALA A 18 21.71 -42.70 3.41
C ALA A 18 22.16 -42.93 4.88
N VAL A 19 21.29 -42.49 5.80
CA VAL A 19 21.03 -42.90 7.21
C VAL A 19 22.15 -42.81 8.28
N VAL A 20 21.91 -42.00 9.33
CA VAL A 20 22.13 -42.37 10.74
C VAL A 20 20.98 -41.84 11.62
N ALA A 21 20.62 -42.62 12.64
CA ALA A 21 19.43 -42.55 13.49
C ALA A 21 19.50 -41.56 14.69
N GLY A 22 18.30 -41.10 15.10
CA GLY A 22 17.84 -41.05 16.51
C GLY A 22 18.24 -39.89 17.42
N ALA A 23 17.31 -38.96 17.70
CA ALA A 23 17.07 -38.25 18.98
C ALA A 23 15.88 -37.26 18.82
N PRO A 24 15.17 -36.85 19.90
CA PRO A 24 13.71 -36.65 19.89
C PRO A 24 13.23 -35.28 19.41
N LEU A 25 11.95 -35.29 18.97
CA LEU A 25 11.14 -34.16 18.53
C LEU A 25 11.25 -32.95 19.48
N HIS A 26 11.94 -31.91 19.03
CA HIS A 26 11.55 -30.55 19.36
C HIS A 26 10.45 -30.17 18.37
N SER A 27 9.26 -29.90 18.87
CA SER A 27 8.16 -29.34 18.08
C SER A 27 8.50 -27.91 17.69
N GLU A 28 9.27 -27.75 16.62
CA GLU A 28 9.29 -26.50 15.88
C GLU A 28 7.92 -26.35 15.24
N LYS A 29 7.20 -25.32 15.70
CA LYS A 29 5.93 -24.91 15.15
C LYS A 29 6.18 -24.54 13.69
N GLU A 30 5.85 -25.46 12.78
CA GLU A 30 5.76 -25.18 11.35
C GLU A 30 4.87 -23.95 11.16
N SER A 31 5.49 -22.81 10.89
CA SER A 31 4.78 -21.64 10.42
C SER A 31 4.28 -21.95 9.02
N ASN A 32 3.01 -22.32 8.95
CA ASN A 32 2.28 -22.57 7.72
C ASN A 32 2.49 -21.36 6.76
N PRO A 33 3.18 -21.52 5.62
CA PRO A 33 3.58 -20.40 4.77
C PRO A 33 2.42 -19.78 3.97
N ASP A 34 1.20 -20.30 4.15
CA ASP A 34 0.03 -19.97 3.33
C ASP A 34 -0.91 -18.90 3.94
N LYS A 35 -0.49 -18.27 5.05
CA LYS A 35 -1.20 -17.13 5.62
C LYS A 35 -0.30 -15.91 5.45
N GLY A 36 -0.75 -14.95 4.64
CA GLY A 36 -0.07 -13.67 4.47
C GLY A 36 0.24 -12.96 5.80
N PRO A 37 0.97 -11.83 5.77
CA PRO A 37 1.48 -11.19 6.98
C PRO A 37 0.36 -10.96 8.00
N LYS A 38 0.61 -11.35 9.25
CA LYS A 38 -0.35 -11.20 10.34
C LYS A 38 -0.64 -9.72 10.55
N MET A 39 -1.90 -9.33 10.35
CA MET A 39 -2.37 -7.97 10.59
C MET A 39 -2.51 -7.73 12.09
N MET A 40 -1.99 -6.60 12.57
CA MET A 40 -2.13 -6.11 13.94
C MET A 40 -2.91 -4.80 13.94
N GLU A 41 -3.61 -4.54 15.04
CA GLU A 41 -4.29 -3.28 15.26
C GLU A 41 -3.35 -2.29 15.96
N TYR A 42 -3.21 -1.11 15.37
CA TYR A 42 -2.45 0.00 15.93
C TYR A 42 -3.40 1.10 16.36
N THR A 43 -3.04 1.75 17.45
CA THR A 43 -3.80 2.85 18.01
C THR A 43 -2.84 3.95 18.45
N ALA A 44 -3.11 5.18 18.04
CA ALA A 44 -2.34 6.36 18.45
C ALA A 44 -3.24 7.59 18.46
N ARG A 45 -2.86 8.65 19.19
CA ARG A 45 -3.46 9.96 18.93
C ARG A 45 -2.96 10.43 17.56
N ALA A 46 -3.84 11.03 16.76
CA ALA A 46 -3.46 11.50 15.44
C ALA A 46 -4.19 12.79 15.08
N LYS A 47 -3.61 13.51 14.12
CA LYS A 47 -4.24 14.60 13.37
C LYS A 47 -4.33 14.17 11.92
N ILE A 48 -5.55 14.11 11.40
CA ILE A 48 -5.82 13.89 9.98
C ILE A 48 -6.08 15.26 9.34
N THR A 49 -5.40 15.56 8.24
CA THR A 49 -5.64 16.75 7.42
C THR A 49 -6.21 16.31 6.08
N LEU A 50 -7.32 16.92 5.66
CA LEU A 50 -8.03 16.59 4.43
C LEU A 50 -7.53 17.43 3.24
N GLY A 51 -8.02 17.11 2.04
CA GLY A 51 -7.63 17.78 0.79
C GLY A 51 -7.88 19.29 0.79
N ASP A 52 -8.86 19.77 1.57
CA ASP A 52 -9.19 21.19 1.73
C ASP A 52 -8.64 21.84 3.01
N ASP A 53 -7.56 21.29 3.58
CA ASP A 53 -6.87 21.80 4.76
C ASP A 53 -7.63 21.68 6.09
N ARG A 54 -8.90 21.25 6.09
CA ARG A 54 -9.59 20.92 7.34
C ARG A 54 -8.84 19.81 8.06
N SER A 55 -8.75 19.92 9.38
CA SER A 55 -8.10 18.91 10.19
C SER A 55 -8.96 18.46 11.36
N VAL A 56 -8.82 17.18 11.71
CA VAL A 56 -9.52 16.55 12.83
C VAL A 56 -8.50 15.80 13.67
N LYS A 57 -8.57 15.99 14.99
CA LYS A 57 -7.73 15.29 15.96
C LYS A 57 -8.57 14.25 16.72
N GLY A 58 -7.93 13.16 17.12
CA GLY A 58 -8.58 12.11 17.87
C GLY A 58 -7.69 10.89 18.06
N LYS A 59 -8.26 9.83 18.61
CA LYS A 59 -7.65 8.50 18.67
C LYS A 59 -7.85 7.84 17.31
N SER A 60 -6.76 7.54 16.61
CA SER A 60 -6.80 6.81 15.34
C SER A 60 -6.51 5.34 15.54
N THR A 61 -7.27 4.50 14.84
CA THR A 61 -7.07 3.05 14.79
C THR A 61 -6.96 2.58 13.35
N PHE A 62 -5.95 1.77 13.06
CA PHE A 62 -5.72 1.15 11.75
C PHE A 62 -5.11 -0.24 11.89
N GLN A 63 -5.26 -1.07 10.86
CA GLN A 63 -4.62 -2.37 10.80
C GLN A 63 -3.39 -2.28 9.89
N ALA A 64 -2.30 -2.93 10.27
CA ALA A 64 -1.10 -3.08 9.43
C ALA A 64 -0.33 -4.33 9.85
N PRO A 65 0.58 -4.87 9.02
CA PRO A 65 1.60 -5.81 9.48
C PRO A 65 2.47 -5.20 10.59
N GLU A 66 3.25 -6.03 11.30
CA GLU A 66 4.30 -5.53 12.21
C GLU A 66 5.33 -4.68 11.47
N THR A 67 5.81 -5.25 10.37
CA THR A 67 6.81 -4.68 9.49
C THR A 67 6.36 -4.78 8.05
N PHE A 68 6.83 -3.85 7.22
CA PHE A 68 6.62 -3.85 5.79
C PHE A 68 7.84 -3.28 5.09
N ILE A 69 8.06 -3.72 3.85
CA ILE A 69 9.21 -3.31 3.03
C ILE A 69 8.73 -2.28 2.01
N PHE A 70 9.39 -1.13 1.95
CA PHE A 70 9.19 -0.15 0.90
C PHE A 70 10.42 -0.02 0.00
N GLN A 71 10.14 0.06 -1.29
CA GLN A 71 11.10 0.47 -2.31
C GLN A 71 11.08 1.99 -2.44
N HIS A 72 12.24 2.63 -2.30
CA HIS A 72 12.39 4.07 -2.43
C HIS A 72 13.64 4.39 -3.25
N ASN A 73 13.58 5.46 -4.04
CA ASN A 73 14.73 5.94 -4.80
C ASN A 73 15.46 7.04 -4.02
N ARG A 74 16.77 6.93 -3.90
CA ARG A 74 17.64 7.98 -3.34
C ARG A 74 18.88 8.08 -4.21
N ASP A 75 19.14 9.29 -4.71
CA ASP A 75 20.30 9.60 -5.56
C ASP A 75 20.41 8.67 -6.79
N GLY A 76 19.26 8.29 -7.36
CA GLY A 76 19.17 7.41 -8.53
C GLY A 76 19.27 5.91 -8.21
N VAL A 77 19.50 5.54 -6.95
CA VAL A 77 19.60 4.14 -6.51
C VAL A 77 18.30 3.70 -5.83
N LEU A 78 17.80 2.52 -6.21
CA LEU A 78 16.63 1.90 -5.59
C LEU A 78 17.05 1.14 -4.34
N TYR A 79 16.48 1.51 -3.20
CA TYR A 79 16.71 0.88 -1.91
C TYR A 79 15.43 0.24 -1.38
N GLU A 80 15.59 -0.87 -0.68
CA GLU A 80 14.54 -1.47 0.13
C GLU A 80 14.77 -1.14 1.60
N LYS A 81 13.70 -0.73 2.29
CA LYS A 81 13.75 -0.49 3.75
C LYS A 81 12.58 -1.17 4.42
N THR A 82 12.91 -2.02 5.39
CA THR A 82 11.94 -2.56 6.34
C THR A 82 11.60 -1.48 7.35
N ILE A 83 10.31 -1.21 7.53
CA ILE A 83 9.79 -0.23 8.48
C ILE A 83 8.84 -0.95 9.42
N HIS A 84 8.92 -0.67 10.72
CA HIS A 84 7.87 -1.10 11.65
C HIS A 84 6.72 -0.11 11.61
N ALA A 85 5.48 -0.61 11.60
CA ALA A 85 4.30 0.26 11.60
C ALA A 85 4.26 1.23 12.79
N LYS A 86 4.76 0.78 13.95
CA LYS A 86 4.85 1.60 15.18
C LYS A 86 5.83 2.77 15.07
N ASP A 87 6.76 2.75 14.11
CA ASP A 87 7.80 3.77 13.96
C ASP A 87 7.39 4.87 12.96
N VAL A 88 6.24 4.70 12.29
CA VAL A 88 5.67 5.72 11.41
C VAL A 88 5.15 6.88 12.24
N ARG A 89 5.69 8.07 11.97
CA ARG A 89 5.29 9.34 12.58
C ARG A 89 4.28 10.08 11.73
N ALA A 90 4.46 10.11 10.41
CA ALA A 90 3.51 10.77 9.52
C ALA A 90 3.46 10.10 8.14
N LEU A 91 2.33 10.27 7.47
CA LEU A 91 2.14 9.97 6.05
C LEU A 91 1.66 11.22 5.34
N HIS A 92 2.26 11.55 4.20
CA HIS A 92 1.86 12.65 3.34
C HIS A 92 1.56 12.12 1.94
N PHE A 93 0.32 12.21 1.50
CA PHE A 93 -0.11 11.74 0.19
C PHE A 93 0.03 12.85 -0.83
N GLU A 94 0.67 12.54 -1.96
CA GLU A 94 1.10 13.56 -2.92
C GLU A 94 0.42 13.41 -4.28
N LYS A 95 0.24 12.17 -4.73
CA LYS A 95 -0.28 11.92 -6.07
C LYS A 95 -1.33 10.83 -6.09
N TRP A 96 -2.32 11.02 -6.95
CA TRP A 96 -3.42 10.09 -7.17
C TRP A 96 -3.63 9.82 -8.64
N LYS A 97 -3.86 8.55 -8.98
CA LYS A 97 -4.15 8.14 -10.35
C LYS A 97 -5.56 7.54 -10.45
N PRO A 98 -6.34 7.92 -11.47
CA PRO A 98 -7.63 7.29 -11.73
C PRO A 98 -7.46 5.84 -12.21
N VAL A 99 -8.23 4.95 -11.60
CA VAL A 99 -8.40 3.55 -12.01
C VAL A 99 -9.88 3.36 -12.34
N LYS A 100 -10.20 2.98 -13.59
CA LYS A 100 -11.60 2.69 -13.97
C LYS A 100 -12.04 1.44 -13.20
N VAL A 101 -13.11 1.57 -12.42
CA VAL A 101 -13.66 0.48 -11.61
C VAL A 101 -15.05 0.05 -12.06
N GLY A 102 -15.67 0.81 -12.97
CA GLY A 102 -16.96 0.45 -13.53
C GLY A 102 -17.47 1.45 -14.55
N GLU A 103 -18.70 1.21 -14.99
CA GLU A 103 -19.41 2.02 -15.97
C GLU A 103 -20.90 1.96 -15.66
N ASN A 104 -21.59 3.08 -15.84
CA ASN A 104 -23.04 3.18 -15.71
C ASN A 104 -23.64 4.00 -16.87
N LYS A 105 -24.95 4.30 -16.77
CA LYS A 105 -25.68 5.07 -17.79
C LYS A 105 -25.17 6.51 -17.93
N GLU A 106 -24.68 7.10 -16.84
CA GLU A 106 -24.22 8.48 -16.79
C GLU A 106 -22.75 8.62 -17.23
N GLY A 107 -21.95 7.57 -17.04
CA GLY A 107 -20.57 7.53 -17.51
C GLY A 107 -19.69 6.49 -16.85
N ASP A 108 -18.40 6.77 -16.82
CA ASP A 108 -17.36 5.86 -16.32
C ASP A 108 -17.01 6.18 -14.87
N VAL A 109 -17.00 5.16 -14.02
CA VAL A 109 -16.69 5.31 -12.58
C VAL A 109 -15.22 5.01 -12.36
N TYR A 110 -14.52 5.97 -11.73
CA TYR A 110 -13.11 5.87 -11.41
C TYR A 110 -12.88 5.95 -9.91
N ARG A 111 -11.87 5.21 -9.46
CA ARG A 111 -11.29 5.33 -8.12
C ARG A 111 -9.93 5.99 -8.25
N PHE A 112 -9.72 7.09 -7.56
CA PHE A 112 -8.45 7.81 -7.55
C PHE A 112 -7.58 7.29 -6.40
N GLU A 113 -6.58 6.49 -6.74
CA GLU A 113 -5.73 5.80 -5.77
C GLU A 113 -4.39 6.51 -5.61
N VAL A 114 -3.86 6.54 -4.37
CA VAL A 114 -2.54 7.10 -4.09
C VAL A 114 -1.48 6.33 -4.87
N THR A 115 -0.68 7.04 -5.67
CA THR A 115 0.49 6.52 -6.39
C THR A 115 1.80 6.96 -5.76
N SER A 116 1.83 8.15 -5.13
CA SER A 116 3.01 8.73 -4.49
C SER A 116 2.67 9.24 -3.09
N PHE A 117 3.52 8.92 -2.13
CA PHE A 117 3.42 9.43 -0.77
C PHE A 117 4.77 9.41 -0.05
N GLN A 118 4.89 10.26 0.95
CA GLN A 118 6.03 10.32 1.85
C GLN A 118 5.70 9.67 3.20
N ILE A 119 6.66 8.96 3.77
CA ILE A 119 6.62 8.42 5.12
C ILE A 119 7.65 9.16 5.95
N GLU A 120 7.23 9.77 7.06
CA GLU A 120 8.14 10.29 8.09
C GLU A 120 8.21 9.26 9.23
N LEU A 121 9.42 8.87 9.61
CA LEU A 121 9.67 8.02 10.76
C LEU A 121 9.93 8.85 12.02
N LYS A 122 9.79 8.24 13.20
CA LYS A 122 10.02 8.91 14.49
C LYS A 122 11.44 9.48 14.66
N ASP A 123 12.43 8.86 14.01
CA ASP A 123 13.83 9.33 13.99
C ASP A 123 14.05 10.53 13.04
N GLY A 124 13.00 11.01 12.37
CA GLY A 124 13.06 12.09 11.39
C GLY A 124 13.45 11.63 9.98
N TYR A 125 13.70 10.34 9.76
CA TYR A 125 13.99 9.82 8.42
C TYR A 125 12.74 9.85 7.55
N THR A 126 12.86 10.42 6.34
CA THR A 126 11.77 10.49 5.36
C THR A 126 12.01 9.56 4.18
N LEU A 127 10.98 8.81 3.78
CA LEU A 127 10.98 7.97 2.58
C LEU A 127 9.99 8.49 1.56
N GLN A 128 10.44 8.59 0.31
CA GLN A 128 9.54 8.82 -0.82
C GLN A 128 9.16 7.48 -1.46
N VAL A 129 7.85 7.19 -1.53
CA VAL A 129 7.31 5.95 -2.09
C VAL A 129 6.48 6.28 -3.33
N ASN A 130 6.77 5.63 -4.46
CA ASN A 130 6.15 5.92 -5.77
C ASN A 130 5.45 4.71 -6.42
N ASN A 131 5.26 3.62 -5.67
CA ASN A 131 4.65 2.37 -6.17
C ASN A 131 3.25 2.12 -5.58
N GLY A 132 2.59 3.19 -5.12
CA GLY A 132 1.25 3.13 -4.55
C GLY A 132 1.19 2.78 -3.07
N ILE A 133 0.06 3.10 -2.46
CA ILE A 133 -0.17 2.86 -1.03
C ILE A 133 -0.58 1.40 -0.75
N PRO A 134 -0.08 0.76 0.31
CA PRO A 134 -0.58 -0.55 0.71
C PRO A 134 -2.07 -0.52 1.07
N ALA A 135 -2.77 -1.62 0.80
CA ALA A 135 -4.22 -1.75 1.05
C ALA A 135 -4.62 -1.41 2.50
N PHE A 136 -3.75 -1.74 3.46
CA PHE A 136 -3.99 -1.53 4.88
C PHE A 136 -3.96 -0.06 5.33
N TRP A 137 -3.43 0.85 4.51
CA TRP A 137 -3.47 2.30 4.73
C TRP A 137 -4.46 3.03 3.82
N GLN A 138 -5.36 2.31 3.14
CA GLN A 138 -6.38 2.96 2.33
C GLN A 138 -7.47 3.67 3.15
N SER A 139 -7.58 3.34 4.45
CA SER A 139 -8.51 4.02 5.36
C SER A 139 -7.98 4.06 6.78
N PHE A 140 -8.40 5.08 7.52
CA PHE A 140 -8.09 5.25 8.93
C PHE A 140 -9.39 5.55 9.69
N VAL A 141 -9.56 4.91 10.85
CA VAL A 141 -10.64 5.26 11.78
C VAL A 141 -10.10 6.32 12.72
N LEU A 142 -10.91 7.33 13.02
CA LEU A 142 -10.65 8.36 14.02
C LEU A 142 -11.85 8.50 14.95
N GLU A 143 -11.59 8.63 16.24
CA GLU A 143 -12.61 8.80 17.28
C GLU A 143 -12.25 9.97 18.21
N ASN A 144 -13.24 10.82 18.49
CA ASN A 144 -13.16 11.93 19.45
C ASN A 144 -14.54 12.21 20.07
N ASP A 145 -14.69 13.30 20.82
CA ASP A 145 -15.93 13.65 21.53
C ASP A 145 -17.14 13.85 20.61
N ASN A 146 -16.93 14.10 19.31
CA ASN A 146 -18.00 14.23 18.31
C ASN A 146 -18.42 12.87 17.73
N GLY A 147 -17.72 11.80 18.05
CA GLY A 147 -18.00 10.44 17.61
C GLY A 147 -16.88 9.80 16.78
N ARG A 148 -17.27 8.79 16.00
CA ARG A 148 -16.37 7.93 15.23
C ARG A 148 -16.57 8.13 13.73
N VAL A 149 -15.46 8.33 13.02
CA VAL A 149 -15.46 8.54 11.56
C VAL A 149 -14.38 7.67 10.90
N ARG A 150 -14.63 7.24 9.66
CA ARG A 150 -13.64 6.58 8.81
C ARG A 150 -13.28 7.52 7.66
N PHE A 151 -12.01 7.83 7.55
CA PHE A 151 -11.46 8.59 6.44
C PHE A 151 -10.76 7.66 5.44
N PHE A 152 -10.68 8.09 4.19
CA PHE A 152 -10.09 7.33 3.09
C PHE A 152 -8.97 8.12 2.43
N THR A 153 -7.95 7.42 1.93
CA THR A 153 -6.86 8.01 1.14
C THR A 153 -7.17 8.08 -0.35
N TYR A 154 -8.36 7.62 -0.76
CA TYR A 154 -8.85 7.62 -2.14
C TYR A 154 -10.24 8.25 -2.22
N TRP A 155 -10.67 8.61 -3.43
CA TRP A 155 -12.08 8.95 -3.70
C TRP A 155 -12.59 8.28 -4.96
N MET A 156 -13.91 8.32 -5.12
CA MET A 156 -14.62 7.88 -6.31
C MET A 156 -15.09 9.11 -7.08
N ASP A 157 -15.02 9.06 -8.41
CA ASP A 157 -15.56 10.10 -9.27
C ASP A 157 -16.19 9.47 -10.51
N LEU A 158 -17.09 10.22 -11.14
CA LEU A 158 -17.79 9.82 -12.36
C LEU A 158 -17.36 10.75 -13.48
N LEU A 159 -16.81 10.19 -14.55
CA LEU A 159 -16.58 10.91 -15.80
C LEU A 159 -17.82 10.80 -16.68
N LYS A 160 -18.55 11.91 -16.85
CA LYS A 160 -19.81 11.90 -17.60
C LYS A 160 -19.56 11.70 -19.10
N LYS A 161 -20.34 10.79 -19.72
CA LYS A 161 -20.24 10.46 -21.16
C LYS A 161 -20.59 11.63 -22.07
N ASP A 162 -21.53 12.47 -21.65
CA ASP A 162 -22.09 13.56 -22.47
C ASP A 162 -21.13 14.75 -22.62
N SER A 163 -20.42 15.08 -21.55
CA SER A 163 -19.66 16.31 -21.39
C SER A 163 -18.16 16.07 -21.26
N GLY A 164 -17.74 14.83 -20.99
CA GLY A 164 -16.35 14.51 -20.68
C GLY A 164 -15.85 15.17 -19.38
N LYS A 165 -16.76 15.63 -18.51
CA LYS A 165 -16.43 16.31 -17.25
C LYS A 165 -16.59 15.37 -16.06
N TRP A 166 -15.76 15.57 -15.06
CA TRP A 166 -15.87 14.90 -13.77
C TRP A 166 -17.07 15.42 -12.98
N PHE A 167 -17.74 14.53 -12.24
CA PHE A 167 -18.89 14.90 -11.41
C PHE A 167 -18.49 15.86 -10.29
N THR A 168 -17.31 15.68 -9.70
CA THR A 168 -16.73 16.61 -8.73
C THR A 168 -16.39 17.98 -9.30
N GLY A 169 -16.35 18.12 -10.63
CA GLY A 169 -15.87 19.33 -11.31
C GLY A 169 -14.34 19.50 -11.27
N MET A 170 -13.58 18.53 -10.73
CA MET A 170 -12.13 18.57 -10.73
C MET A 170 -11.59 18.48 -12.17
N GLU A 171 -10.63 19.33 -12.52
CA GLU A 171 -10.04 19.36 -13.87
C GLU A 171 -9.14 18.15 -14.16
N GLY A 172 -8.81 17.96 -15.45
CA GLY A 172 -7.85 16.97 -15.92
C GLY A 172 -8.47 15.73 -16.60
N PRO A 173 -7.68 15.00 -17.41
CA PRO A 173 -8.18 13.86 -18.19
C PRO A 173 -8.42 12.60 -17.33
N ALA A 174 -9.21 11.67 -17.88
CA ALA A 174 -9.48 10.34 -17.32
C ALA A 174 -8.23 9.50 -16.99
N SER A 175 -7.10 9.81 -17.62
CA SER A 175 -5.81 9.16 -17.46
C SER A 175 -4.81 9.93 -16.58
N GLY A 176 -5.16 11.15 -16.17
CA GLY A 176 -4.24 12.08 -15.54
C GLY A 176 -3.97 11.76 -14.08
N GLU A 177 -2.70 11.55 -13.73
CA GLU A 177 -2.25 11.63 -12.35
C GLU A 177 -2.45 13.06 -11.83
N ARG A 178 -2.98 13.19 -10.61
CA ARG A 178 -3.28 14.45 -9.94
C ARG A 178 -2.37 14.63 -8.74
N SER A 179 -1.83 15.84 -8.55
CA SER A 179 -1.07 16.23 -7.35
C SER A 179 -1.95 16.81 -6.24
N PHE A 180 -3.27 16.73 -6.40
CA PHE A 180 -4.27 17.20 -5.45
C PHE A 180 -5.40 16.16 -5.34
N CYS A 181 -6.01 16.09 -4.17
CA CYS A 181 -7.10 15.17 -3.88
C CYS A 181 -8.43 15.89 -3.70
N HIS A 182 -9.52 15.11 -3.67
CA HIS A 182 -10.83 15.64 -3.31
C HIS A 182 -10.83 16.16 -1.87
N LYS A 183 -11.63 17.19 -1.58
CA LYS A 183 -11.66 17.91 -0.30
C LYS A 183 -11.85 17.03 0.95
N ASP A 184 -12.52 15.89 0.81
CA ASP A 184 -12.84 14.97 1.92
C ASP A 184 -11.87 13.77 2.03
N VAL A 185 -10.81 13.75 1.21
CA VAL A 185 -9.78 12.69 1.20
C VAL A 185 -8.64 13.07 2.13
N ILE A 186 -8.04 12.09 2.81
CA ILE A 186 -6.85 12.32 3.63
C ILE A 186 -5.71 12.80 2.73
N ARG A 187 -5.17 13.97 3.05
CA ARG A 187 -3.93 14.49 2.46
C ARG A 187 -2.72 14.17 3.33
N SER A 188 -2.88 14.23 4.65
CA SER A 188 -1.85 13.76 5.59
C SER A 188 -2.43 13.22 6.89
N ILE A 189 -1.67 12.35 7.53
CA ILE A 189 -1.90 11.89 8.89
C ILE A 189 -0.61 12.03 9.70
N GLU A 190 -0.71 12.69 10.84
CA GLU A 190 0.38 12.88 11.81
C GLU A 190 0.02 12.08 13.07
N PHE A 191 0.85 11.11 13.45
CA PHE A 191 0.69 10.32 14.67
C PHE A 191 1.47 10.96 15.81
N PHE A 192 0.76 11.33 16.88
CA PHE A 192 1.35 11.73 18.13
C PHE A 192 1.59 10.47 18.95
N VAL A 193 2.85 10.06 19.00
CA VAL A 193 3.27 8.96 19.85
C VAL A 193 3.98 9.56 21.05
N ASP A 194 3.39 9.37 22.22
CA ASP A 194 4.04 9.59 23.52
C ASP A 194 5.05 8.45 23.78
#